data_AF-A0A7V7X1A2-F1
#
_entry.id   AF-A0A7V7X1A2-F1
#
_cell.length_a   1.000
_cell.length_b   1.000
_cell.length_c   1.000
_cell.angle_alpha   90.00
_cell.angle_beta   90.00
_cell.angle_gamma   90.00
#
_symmetry.space_group_name_H-M   'P 1'
#
loop_
_entity.id
_entity.type
_entity.pdbx_description
1 polymer ?
#
loop_
_entity_poly.entity_id
_entity_poly.type
_entity_poly.pdbx_seq_one_letter_code
_entity_poly.pdbx_strand_id
1 'polypeptide(L)'
;MARVKVFRSITDVLECAIKKEKDVHDYFTRCAEEVGDQKVKDYLLKIAQDEQDHLNRLKEHLSEVQAQLEIDQAIMESYEHWEDQASCYPTA
;
A
#
# COMPACT_ATOMS: atom_id res chain seq x y z
N MET A 1 26.63 -3.76 -9.26
CA MET A 1 25.41 -3.15 -9.83
C MET A 1 24.29 -3.30 -8.82
N ALA A 2 23.60 -2.22 -8.44
CA ALA A 2 22.46 -2.31 -7.53
C ALA A 2 21.29 -3.00 -8.25
N ARG A 3 20.64 -3.96 -7.57
CA ARG A 3 19.49 -4.70 -8.11
C ARG A 3 18.28 -3.77 -8.09
N VAL A 4 17.72 -3.45 -9.26
CA VAL A 4 16.46 -2.68 -9.35
C VAL A 4 15.33 -3.57 -8.82
N LYS A 5 14.59 -3.06 -7.83
CA LYS A 5 13.39 -3.74 -7.33
C LYS A 5 12.28 -3.56 -8.36
N VAL A 6 11.78 -4.66 -8.91
CA VAL A 6 10.69 -4.65 -9.89
C VAL A 6 9.39 -4.88 -9.14
N PHE A 7 8.44 -3.96 -9.28
CA PHE A 7 7.09 -4.08 -8.74
C PHE A 7 6.16 -4.65 -9.81
N ARG A 8 5.26 -5.55 -9.43
CA ARG A 8 4.34 -6.24 -10.36
C ARG A 8 2.91 -5.69 -10.27
N SER A 9 2.57 -5.06 -9.16
CA SER A 9 1.27 -4.42 -8.95
C SER A 9 1.42 -3.10 -8.20
N ILE A 10 0.33 -2.32 -8.19
CA ILE A 10 0.22 -1.14 -7.32
C ILE A 10 0.24 -1.53 -5.83
N THR A 11 -0.31 -2.69 -5.46
CA THR A 11 -0.28 -3.19 -4.09
C THR A 11 1.16 -3.46 -3.62
N ASP A 12 2.03 -4.01 -4.49
CA ASP A 12 3.45 -4.21 -4.16
C ASP A 12 4.17 -2.88 -3.86
N VAL A 13 3.82 -1.83 -4.59
CA VAL A 13 4.38 -0.49 -4.40
C VAL A 13 3.92 0.08 -3.06
N LEU A 14 2.62 -0.01 -2.78
CA LEU A 14 2.01 0.49 -1.54
C LEU A 14 2.55 -0.26 -0.32
N GLU A 15 2.64 -1.59 -0.35
CA GLU A 15 3.22 -2.39 0.73
C GLU A 15 4.70 -2.05 0.97
N CYS A 16 5.45 -1.82 -0.11
CA CYS A 16 6.84 -1.39 0.00
C CYS A 16 6.95 0.01 0.63
N ALA A 17 6.08 0.94 0.26
CA ALA A 17 6.04 2.28 0.84
C ALA A 17 5.65 2.23 2.33
N ILE A 18 4.60 1.48 2.69
CA ILE A 18 4.17 1.29 4.09
C ILE A 18 5.32 0.76 4.95
N LYS A 19 6.06 -0.24 4.46
CA LYS A 19 7.22 -0.75 5.17
C LYS A 19 8.28 0.34 5.34
N LYS A 20 8.53 1.13 4.30
CA LYS A 20 9.52 2.20 4.34
C LYS A 20 9.16 3.29 5.35
N GLU A 21 7.91 3.77 5.35
CA GLU A 21 7.49 4.80 6.32
C GLU A 21 7.52 4.28 7.75
N LYS A 22 7.18 3.01 7.96
CA LYS A 22 7.33 2.38 9.28
C LYS A 22 8.80 2.36 9.72
N ASP A 23 9.71 1.94 8.84
CA ASP A 23 11.14 1.90 9.16
C ASP A 23 11.70 3.30 9.47
N VAL A 24 11.20 4.34 8.80
CA VAL A 24 11.62 5.74 9.01
C VAL A 24 11.03 6.31 10.29
N HIS A 25 9.74 6.06 10.58
CA HIS A 25 9.10 6.40 11.85
C HIS A 25 9.88 5.81 13.04
N ASP A 26 10.16 4.51 13.00
CA ASP A 26 10.86 3.80 14.07
C ASP A 26 12.30 4.30 14.22
N TYR A 27 12.95 4.67 13.11
CA TYR A 27 14.28 5.29 13.12
C TYR A 27 14.28 6.63 13.84
N PHE A 28 13.41 7.57 13.45
CA PHE A 28 13.38 8.90 14.07
C PHE A 28 12.91 8.88 15.51
N THR A 29 12.01 7.96 15.87
CA THR A 29 11.59 7.74 17.26
C THR A 29 12.78 7.34 18.12
N ARG A 30 13.60 6.35 17.68
CA ARG A 30 14.81 5.95 18.40
C ARG A 30 15.85 7.08 18.48
N CYS A 31 16.08 7.82 17.40
CA CYS A 31 17.00 8.95 17.43
C CYS A 31 16.55 10.04 18.43
N ALA A 32 15.24 10.26 18.58
CA ALA A 32 14.70 11.21 19.53
C ALA A 32 14.88 10.76 21.00
N GLU A 33 14.98 9.46 21.26
CA GLU A 33 15.28 8.90 22.59
C GLU A 33 16.76 9.07 22.96
N GLU A 34 17.66 9.04 21.98
CA GLU A 34 19.10 9.11 22.19
C GLU A 34 19.66 10.54 22.27
N VAL A 35 18.94 11.53 21.73
CA VAL A 35 19.42 12.91 21.68
C VAL A 35 19.19 13.67 23.00
N GLY A 36 20.23 14.36 23.47
CA GLY A 36 20.16 15.16 24.70
C GLY A 36 19.59 16.58 24.53
N ASP A 37 19.63 17.13 23.30
CA ASP A 37 19.09 18.46 23.02
C ASP A 37 17.57 18.40 22.78
N GLN A 38 16.80 19.14 23.59
CA GLN A 38 15.34 19.11 23.54
C GLN A 38 14.77 19.61 22.21
N LYS A 39 15.37 20.62 21.57
CA LYS A 39 14.87 21.12 20.28
C LYS A 39 15.08 20.11 19.17
N VAL A 40 16.22 19.41 19.19
CA VAL A 40 16.48 18.33 18.24
C VAL A 40 15.52 17.17 18.50
N LYS A 41 15.27 16.81 19.76
CA LYS A 41 14.28 15.79 20.13
C LYS A 41 12.90 16.11 19.58
N ASP A 42 12.40 17.33 19.83
CA ASP A 42 11.07 17.76 19.37
C ASP A 42 10.96 17.71 17.84
N TYR A 43 12.03 18.09 17.13
CA TYR A 43 12.07 18.02 15.68
C TYR A 43 12.06 16.58 15.15
N LEU A 44 12.83 15.67 15.74
CA LEU A 44 12.84 14.26 15.36
C LEU A 44 11.48 13.59 15.63
N LEU A 45 10.84 13.90 16.78
CA LEU A 45 9.49 13.42 17.08
C LEU A 45 8.46 13.95 16.09
N LYS A 46 8.60 15.20 15.62
CA LYS A 46 7.75 15.74 14.57
C LYS A 46 7.90 14.97 13.26
N ILE A 47 9.12 14.64 12.84
CA ILE A 47 9.34 13.82 11.65
C ILE A 47 8.70 12.45 11.83
N ALA A 48 8.91 11.79 12.98
CA ALA A 48 8.26 10.51 13.26
C ALA A 48 6.74 10.63 13.13
N GLN A 49 6.12 11.66 13.71
CA GLN A 49 4.68 11.88 13.59
C GLN A 49 4.22 12.07 12.14
N ASP A 50 4.96 12.86 11.33
CA ASP A 50 4.64 13.06 9.91
C ASP A 50 4.66 11.71 9.16
N GLU A 51 5.64 10.84 9.41
CA GLU A 51 5.71 9.51 8.80
C GLU A 51 4.63 8.56 9.29
N GLN A 52 4.18 8.70 10.54
CA GLN A 52 3.02 7.95 11.06
C GLN A 52 1.74 8.31 10.30
N ASP A 53 1.57 9.59 9.97
CA ASP A 53 0.44 10.07 9.18
C ASP A 53 0.51 9.57 7.72
N HIS A 54 1.71 9.59 7.12
CA HIS A 54 1.93 9.00 5.80
C HIS A 54 1.61 7.50 5.77
N LEU A 55 2.09 6.76 6.76
CA LEU A 55 1.82 5.32 6.91
C LEU A 55 0.32 5.04 6.98
N ASN A 56 -0.44 5.84 7.73
CA ASN A 56 -1.89 5.67 7.84
C ASN A 56 -2.59 5.88 6.50
N ARG A 57 -2.25 6.94 5.77
CA ARG A 57 -2.80 7.22 4.44
C ARG A 57 -2.49 6.11 3.44
N LEU A 58 -1.25 5.60 3.45
CA LEU A 58 -0.85 4.51 2.55
C LEU A 58 -1.62 3.22 2.85
N LYS A 59 -1.92 2.92 4.12
CA LYS A 59 -2.76 1.78 4.50
C LYS A 59 -4.20 1.92 4.04
N GLU A 60 -4.76 3.12 4.16
CA GLU A 60 -6.10 3.44 3.66
C GLU A 60 -6.19 3.18 2.16
N HIS A 61 -5.26 3.75 1.38
CA HIS A 61 -5.19 3.51 -0.06
C HIS A 61 -4.96 2.04 -0.44
N LEU A 62 -4.15 1.30 0.32
CA LEU A 62 -3.98 -0.14 0.08
C LEU A 62 -5.31 -0.89 0.23
N SER A 63 -6.07 -0.56 1.29
CA SER A 63 -7.39 -1.16 1.52
C SER A 63 -8.39 -0.81 0.41
N GLU A 64 -8.41 0.44 -0.06
CA GLU A 64 -9.27 0.88 -1.16
C GLU A 64 -8.96 0.11 -2.45
N VAL A 65 -7.68 -0.02 -2.78
CA VAL A 65 -7.23 -0.74 -3.98
C VAL A 65 -7.57 -2.23 -3.88
N GLN A 66 -7.39 -2.84 -2.70
CA GLN A 66 -7.74 -4.26 -2.49
C GLN A 66 -9.25 -4.49 -2.68
N ALA A 67 -10.09 -3.63 -2.10
CA ALA A 67 -11.53 -3.71 -2.29
C ALA A 67 -11.95 -3.56 -3.75
N GLN A 68 -11.32 -2.65 -4.51
CA GLN A 68 -11.59 -2.50 -5.94
C GLN A 68 -11.19 -3.75 -6.73
N LEU A 69 -10.03 -4.36 -6.42
CA LEU A 69 -9.58 -5.58 -7.08
C LEU A 69 -10.53 -6.76 -6.84
N GLU A 70 -11.10 -6.89 -5.64
CA GLU A 70 -12.10 -7.92 -5.34
C GLU A 70 -13.37 -7.73 -6.17
N ILE A 71 -13.85 -6.48 -6.31
CA ILE A 71 -15.00 -6.17 -7.15
C ILE A 71 -14.71 -6.51 -8.62
N ASP A 72 -13.55 -6.08 -9.14
CA ASP A 72 -13.16 -6.33 -10.52
C ASP A 72 -13.04 -7.83 -10.81
N GLN A 73 -12.48 -8.59 -9.87
CA GLN A 73 -12.38 -10.05 -9.99
C GLN A 73 -13.76 -10.70 -10.03
N ALA A 74 -14.66 -10.34 -9.12
CA ALA A 74 -16.02 -10.88 -9.10
C ALA A 74 -16.78 -10.54 -10.40
N ILE A 75 -16.60 -9.34 -10.94
CA ILE A 75 -17.18 -8.95 -12.23
C ILE A 75 -16.61 -9.82 -13.36
N MET A 76 -15.29 -10.02 -13.44
CA MET A 76 -14.67 -10.85 -14.49
C MET A 76 -15.18 -12.30 -14.43
N GLU A 77 -15.19 -12.91 -13.24
CA GLU A 77 -15.73 -14.26 -13.03
C GLU A 77 -17.21 -14.35 -13.43
N SER A 78 -17.98 -13.29 -13.18
CA SER A 78 -19.37 -13.24 -13.60
C SER A 78 -19.53 -13.18 -15.12
N TYR A 79 -18.59 -12.62 -15.90
CA TYR A 79 -18.70 -12.59 -17.36
C TYR A 79 -18.28 -13.91 -18.01
N GLU A 80 -17.20 -14.53 -17.51
CA GLU A 80 -16.73 -15.83 -18.03
C GLU A 80 -17.82 -16.91 -17.92
N HIS A 81 -18.65 -16.85 -16.89
CA HIS A 81 -19.76 -17.78 -16.68
C HIS A 81 -20.91 -17.64 -17.70
N TRP A 82 -21.11 -16.46 -18.31
CA TRP A 82 -22.23 -16.20 -19.22
C TRP A 82 -21.89 -16.47 -20.68
N GLU A 83 -20.61 -16.43 -21.07
CA GLU A 83 -20.17 -16.81 -22.43
C GLU A 83 -20.34 -18.31 -22.71
N ASP A 84 -20.11 -19.17 -21.70
CA ASP A 84 -20.38 -20.61 -21.80
C ASP A 84 -21.87 -20.94 -22.02
N GLN A 85 -22.77 -20.09 -21.53
CA GLN A 85 -24.22 -20.24 -21.72
C GLN A 85 -24.71 -19.62 -23.04
N ALA A 86 -24.00 -18.62 -23.58
CA ALA A 86 -24.34 -17.97 -24.84
C ALA A 86 -24.02 -18.82 -26.09
N SER A 87 -23.13 -19.81 -25.97
CA SER A 87 -22.81 -20.78 -27.05
C SER A 87 -24.00 -21.69 -27.44
N CYS A 88 -25.05 -21.75 -26.61
CA CYS A 88 -26.20 -22.63 -26.81
C CYS A 88 -27.43 -21.95 -27.47
N TYR A 89 -27.32 -20.70 -27.93
CA TYR A 89 -28.41 -20.06 -28.67
C TYR A 89 -28.42 -20.48 -30.14
N PRO A 90 -29.54 -21.02 -30.68
CA PRO A 90 -29.66 -21.25 -32.11
C PRO A 90 -29.60 -19.90 -32.81
N THR A 91 -28.64 -19.73 -33.73
CA THR A 91 -28.65 -18.64 -34.68
C THR A 91 -29.85 -18.85 -35.60
N ALA A 92 -30.84 -17.95 -35.49
CA ALA A 92 -32.02 -17.92 -36.35
C ALA A 92 -31.72 -17.24 -37.69
#